data_AF-A0A6A4AY96-F1
#
_entry.id   AF-A0A6A4AY96-F1
#
_cell.length_a   1.000
_cell.length_b   1.000
_cell.length_c   1.000
_cell.angle_alpha   90.00
_cell.angle_beta   90.00
_cell.angle_gamma   90.00
#
_symmetry.space_group_name_H-M   'P 1'
#
loop_
_entity.id
_entity.type
_entity.pdbx_description
1 polymer ?
#
loop_
_entity_poly.entity_id
_entity_poly.type
_entity_poly.pdbx_seq_one_letter_code
_entity_poly.pdbx_strand_id
1 'polypeptide(L)'
;MPSYTNDELLAAVRRVLAGEHAPTVSKQTRIHYRTFMNWVAKAKNGDPVAPSRRGPPPALHPEPEQNLVEWVIGRQYVGFPAKRQGIIQKTGDIYAMMTGKTLDQGWYRRFLKRHPILSGRTSESITKARNSVTMTDVTRLFTTLCKVLVEHKISSSRLFNMDETAFDTNKGGKRVVAR
;
A
#
# COMPACT_ATOMS: atom_id res chain seq x y z
N MET A 1 -12.91 -22.43 4.62
CA MET A 1 -11.45 -22.20 4.70
C MET A 1 -10.84 -23.42 5.37
N PRO A 2 -9.68 -23.94 4.94
CA PRO A 2 -9.00 -24.98 5.71
C PRO A 2 -8.71 -24.47 7.13
N SER A 3 -8.79 -25.36 8.13
CA SER A 3 -8.66 -25.02 9.56
C SER A 3 -7.22 -24.70 10.00
N TYR A 4 -6.26 -24.69 9.09
CA TYR A 4 -4.83 -24.56 9.37
C TYR A 4 -4.18 -23.50 8.47
N THR A 5 -3.18 -22.81 9.00
CA THR A 5 -2.39 -21.82 8.25
C THR A 5 -1.26 -22.47 7.45
N ASN A 6 -0.70 -21.76 6.47
CA ASN A 6 0.45 -22.27 5.70
C ASN A 6 1.68 -22.49 6.59
N ASP A 7 1.87 -21.63 7.59
CA ASP A 7 2.99 -21.73 8.52
C ASP A 7 2.85 -22.94 9.45
N GLU A 8 1.63 -23.24 9.91
CA GLU A 8 1.33 -24.46 10.67
C GLU A 8 1.61 -25.72 9.85
N LEU A 9 1.20 -25.73 8.57
CA LEU A 9 1.48 -26.85 7.67
C LEU A 9 2.99 -27.03 7.45
N LEU A 10 3.71 -25.95 7.20
CA LEU A 10 5.17 -25.96 7.02
C LEU A 10 5.89 -26.49 8.25
N ALA A 11 5.52 -26.01 9.44
CA ALA A 11 6.06 -26.48 10.71
C ALA A 11 5.79 -27.98 10.93
N ALA A 12 4.56 -28.43 10.66
CA ALA A 12 4.16 -29.83 10.77
C ALA A 12 4.96 -30.74 9.84
N VAL A 13 5.18 -30.31 8.59
CA VAL A 13 5.97 -31.09 7.62
C VAL A 13 7.43 -31.21 8.06
N ARG A 14 8.03 -30.12 8.57
CA ARG A 14 9.41 -30.16 9.10
C ARG A 14 9.57 -31.16 10.25
N ARG A 15 8.59 -31.25 11.15
CA ARG A 15 8.58 -32.22 12.26
C ARG A 15 8.64 -33.67 11.78
N VAL A 16 7.86 -34.01 10.74
CA VAL A 16 7.89 -35.36 10.16
C VAL A 16 9.17 -35.63 9.38
N LEU A 17 9.72 -34.62 8.69
CA LEU A 17 11.03 -34.75 8.05
C LEU A 17 12.16 -34.94 9.07
N ALA A 18 12.02 -34.39 10.28
CA ALA A 18 12.92 -34.59 11.40
C ALA A 18 12.75 -35.96 12.10
N GLY A 19 11.83 -36.81 11.63
CA GLY A 19 11.63 -38.18 12.11
C GLY A 19 10.42 -38.39 13.02
N GLU A 20 9.58 -37.39 13.26
CA GLU A 20 8.36 -37.59 14.06
C GLU A 20 7.31 -38.45 13.34
N HIS A 21 6.54 -39.21 14.13
CA HIS A 21 5.50 -40.09 13.62
C HIS A 21 4.31 -39.30 13.02
N ALA A 22 4.13 -39.39 11.70
CA ALA A 22 3.18 -38.56 10.94
C ALA A 22 1.71 -38.63 11.41
N PRO A 23 1.15 -39.79 11.80
CA PRO A 23 -0.20 -39.86 12.38
C PRO A 23 -0.36 -39.03 13.67
N THR A 24 0.68 -38.96 14.49
CA THR A 24 0.69 -38.18 15.75
C THR A 24 0.68 -36.68 15.43
N VAL A 25 1.55 -36.25 14.51
CA VAL A 25 1.63 -34.84 14.08
C VAL A 25 0.33 -34.39 13.39
N SER A 26 -0.29 -35.25 12.58
CA SER A 26 -1.59 -34.99 11.94
C SER A 26 -2.71 -34.76 12.96
N LYS A 27 -2.79 -35.57 14.02
CA LYS A 27 -3.78 -35.40 15.11
C LYS A 27 -3.57 -34.09 15.87
N GLN A 28 -2.32 -33.76 16.21
CA GLN A 28 -1.98 -32.54 16.96
C GLN A 28 -2.29 -31.26 16.18
N THR A 29 -1.98 -31.27 14.89
CA THR A 29 -2.14 -30.10 14.00
C THR A 29 -3.55 -29.99 13.42
N ARG A 30 -4.41 -31.00 13.65
CA ARG A 30 -5.76 -31.12 13.07
C ARG A 30 -5.76 -31.05 11.53
N ILE A 31 -4.62 -31.34 10.90
CA ILE A 31 -4.50 -31.46 9.45
C ILE A 31 -4.82 -32.89 9.08
N HIS A 32 -5.83 -33.10 8.24
CA HIS A 32 -6.25 -34.44 7.82
C HIS A 32 -5.06 -35.24 7.25
N TYR A 33 -4.86 -36.47 7.75
CA TYR A 33 -3.67 -37.28 7.51
C TYR A 33 -3.29 -37.41 6.03
N ARG A 34 -4.28 -37.64 5.14
CA ARG A 34 -4.04 -37.74 3.70
C ARG A 34 -3.50 -36.44 3.10
N THR A 35 -4.04 -35.30 3.52
CA THR A 35 -3.57 -33.98 3.09
C THR A 35 -2.15 -33.76 3.58
N PHE A 36 -1.90 -34.08 4.85
CA PHE A 36 -0.59 -33.92 5.48
C PHE A 36 0.49 -34.75 4.78
N MET A 37 0.23 -36.03 4.51
CA MET A 37 1.18 -36.92 3.82
C MET A 37 1.45 -36.50 2.37
N ASN A 38 0.46 -35.94 1.66
CA ASN A 38 0.70 -35.35 0.33
C ASN A 38 1.71 -34.20 0.39
N TRP A 39 1.69 -33.37 1.44
CA TRP A 39 2.65 -32.29 1.63
C TRP A 39 4.03 -32.79 2.06
N VAL A 40 4.10 -33.82 2.92
CA VAL A 40 5.36 -34.48 3.28
C VAL A 40 6.02 -35.10 2.05
N ALA A 41 5.25 -35.75 1.17
CA ALA A 41 5.76 -36.33 -0.08
C ALA A 41 6.33 -35.25 -1.02
N LYS A 42 5.62 -34.13 -1.20
CA LYS A 42 6.12 -32.96 -1.94
C LYS A 42 7.44 -32.44 -1.37
N ALA A 43 7.52 -32.30 -0.06
CA ALA A 43 8.73 -31.85 0.62
C ALA A 43 9.92 -32.78 0.37
N LYS A 44 9.70 -34.10 0.40
CA LYS A 44 10.73 -35.11 0.10
C LYS A 44 11.20 -35.07 -1.35
N ASN A 45 10.31 -34.72 -2.27
CA ASN A 45 10.63 -34.56 -3.69
C ASN A 45 11.30 -33.21 -4.02
N GLY A 46 11.49 -32.33 -3.03
CA GLY A 46 12.02 -30.98 -3.24
C GLY A 46 10.99 -29.97 -3.78
N ASP A 47 9.71 -30.34 -3.83
CA ASP A 47 8.64 -29.44 -4.26
C ASP A 47 8.30 -28.42 -3.16
N PRO A 48 7.84 -27.21 -3.55
CA PRO A 48 7.43 -26.19 -2.58
C PRO A 48 6.29 -26.66 -1.66
N VAL A 49 6.55 -26.63 -0.35
CA VAL A 49 5.58 -26.98 0.70
C VAL A 49 4.74 -25.75 1.08
N ALA A 50 3.94 -25.25 0.15
CA ALA A 50 2.88 -24.31 0.44
C ALA A 50 1.87 -24.37 -0.71
N PRO A 51 0.58 -24.07 -0.47
CA PRO A 51 -0.36 -23.88 -1.55
C PRO A 51 0.14 -22.76 -2.46
N SER A 52 0.59 -23.14 -3.66
CA SER A 52 0.78 -22.21 -4.75
C SER A 52 -0.52 -21.46 -5.00
N ARG A 53 -0.42 -20.17 -5.31
CA ARG A 53 -1.55 -19.31 -5.62
C ARG A 53 -2.43 -20.02 -6.65
N ARG A 54 -3.70 -20.24 -6.30
CA ARG A 54 -4.69 -20.76 -7.25
C ARG A 54 -5.07 -19.68 -8.25
N GLY A 55 -5.15 -20.06 -9.53
CA GLY A 55 -5.53 -19.20 -10.64
C GLY A 55 -4.34 -18.64 -11.43
N PRO A 56 -4.62 -17.97 -12.56
CA PRO A 56 -3.59 -17.44 -13.45
C PRO A 56 -2.62 -16.52 -12.71
N PRO A 57 -1.35 -16.41 -13.13
CA PRO A 57 -0.41 -15.43 -12.58
C PRO A 57 -0.91 -13.98 -12.79
N PRO A 58 -0.41 -13.00 -12.02
CA PRO A 58 -0.72 -11.60 -12.31
C PRO A 58 -0.25 -11.23 -13.72
N ALA A 59 -0.94 -10.28 -14.34
CA ALA A 59 -0.62 -9.86 -15.72
C ALA A 59 0.79 -9.25 -15.82
N LEU A 60 1.25 -8.61 -14.75
CA LEU A 60 2.61 -8.13 -14.62
C LEU A 60 3.40 -9.00 -13.65
N HIS A 61 4.70 -9.10 -13.93
CA HIS A 61 5.66 -9.64 -12.97
C HIS A 61 5.73 -8.72 -11.72
N PRO A 62 6.01 -9.26 -10.52
CA PRO A 62 6.04 -8.48 -9.27
C PRO A 62 6.95 -7.23 -9.31
N GLU A 63 8.08 -7.29 -10.00
CA GLU A 63 9.02 -6.18 -10.09
C GLU A 63 8.46 -4.97 -10.88
N PRO A 64 7.99 -5.11 -12.13
CA PRO A 64 7.26 -4.03 -12.81
C PRO A 64 6.04 -3.51 -12.04
N GLU A 65 5.34 -4.39 -11.33
CA GLU A 65 4.19 -4.01 -10.50
C GLU A 65 4.64 -3.14 -9.31
N GLN A 66 5.79 -3.43 -8.71
CA GLN A 66 6.39 -2.62 -7.65
C GLN A 66 6.89 -1.25 -8.16
N ASN A 67 7.51 -1.19 -9.33
CA ASN A 67 7.90 0.09 -9.95
C ASN A 67 6.69 0.99 -10.19
N LEU A 68 5.53 0.40 -10.51
CA LEU A 68 4.29 1.15 -10.63
C LEU A 68 3.81 1.72 -9.30
N VAL A 69 3.96 0.97 -8.20
CA VAL A 69 3.64 1.47 -6.84
C VAL A 69 4.53 2.67 -6.50
N GLU A 70 5.83 2.56 -6.74
CA GLU A 70 6.79 3.64 -6.51
C GLU A 70 6.47 4.86 -7.36
N TRP A 71 6.10 4.66 -8.63
CA TRP A 71 5.65 5.75 -9.49
C TRP A 71 4.39 6.43 -8.94
N VAL A 72 3.38 5.68 -8.47
CA VAL A 72 2.17 6.24 -7.84
C VAL A 72 2.52 7.07 -6.60
N ILE A 73 3.46 6.60 -5.78
CA ILE A 73 3.96 7.29 -4.59
C ILE A 73 4.74 8.56 -4.97
N GLY A 74 5.69 8.46 -5.90
CA GLY A 74 6.48 9.59 -6.38
C GLY A 74 5.60 10.71 -6.95
N ARG A 75 4.54 10.33 -7.69
CA ARG A 75 3.52 11.27 -8.19
C ARG A 75 2.83 12.07 -7.07
N GLN A 76 2.64 11.49 -5.89
CA GLN A 76 2.08 12.22 -4.74
C GLN A 76 3.08 13.22 -4.18
N TYR A 77 4.35 12.81 -4.02
CA TYR A 77 5.40 13.68 -3.47
C TYR A 77 5.62 14.94 -4.29
N VAL A 78 5.46 14.87 -5.61
CA VAL A 78 5.57 16.04 -6.50
C VAL A 78 4.27 16.85 -6.62
N GLY A 79 3.21 16.51 -5.87
CA GLY A 79 1.94 17.23 -5.88
C GLY A 79 1.01 16.90 -7.07
N PHE A 80 1.28 15.82 -7.81
CA PHE A 80 0.51 15.40 -8.97
C PHE A 80 -0.04 13.96 -8.81
N PRO A 81 -0.86 13.68 -7.78
CA PRO A 81 -1.30 12.33 -7.45
C PRO A 81 -2.01 11.63 -8.63
N ALA A 82 -1.72 10.35 -8.79
CA ALA A 82 -2.26 9.56 -9.90
C ALA A 82 -3.74 9.24 -9.68
N LYS A 83 -4.54 9.32 -10.76
CA LYS A 83 -5.93 8.85 -10.75
C LYS A 83 -5.99 7.39 -11.16
N ARG A 84 -7.05 6.70 -10.72
CA ARG A 84 -7.37 5.32 -11.12
C ARG A 84 -7.27 5.08 -12.63
N GLN A 85 -7.93 5.92 -13.44
CA GLN A 85 -7.87 5.80 -14.91
C GLN A 85 -6.45 5.97 -15.46
N GLY A 86 -5.69 6.93 -14.92
CA GLY A 86 -4.31 7.18 -15.34
C GLY A 86 -3.38 6.01 -15.03
N ILE A 87 -3.60 5.31 -13.90
CA ILE A 87 -2.87 4.08 -13.57
C ILE A 87 -3.21 2.99 -14.59
N ILE A 88 -4.51 2.73 -14.81
CA ILE A 88 -4.96 1.68 -15.74
C ILE A 88 -4.45 1.92 -17.16
N GLN A 89 -4.54 3.16 -17.65
CA GLN A 89 -4.09 3.51 -18.99
C GLN A 89 -2.59 3.34 -19.12
N LYS A 90 -1.79 3.95 -18.24
CA LYS A 90 -0.33 3.87 -18.32
C LYS A 90 0.17 2.43 -18.23
N THR A 91 -0.42 1.62 -17.36
CA THR A 91 -0.05 0.21 -17.24
C THR A 91 -0.56 -0.62 -18.42
N GLY A 92 -1.76 -0.31 -18.91
CA GLY A 92 -2.36 -0.94 -20.09
C GLY A 92 -1.52 -0.72 -21.34
N ASP A 93 -1.00 0.49 -21.54
CA ASP A 93 -0.13 0.83 -22.68
C ASP A 93 1.15 -0.01 -22.67
N ILE A 94 1.82 -0.09 -21.52
CA ILE A 94 3.04 -0.90 -21.35
C ILE A 94 2.73 -2.39 -21.59
N TYR A 95 1.63 -2.89 -21.00
CA TYR A 95 1.24 -4.29 -21.13
C TYR A 95 0.85 -4.66 -22.57
N ALA A 96 0.17 -3.76 -23.27
CA ALA A 96 -0.19 -3.93 -24.67
C ALA A 96 1.05 -3.95 -25.57
N MET A 97 2.04 -3.08 -25.32
CA MET A 97 3.31 -3.12 -26.06
C MET A 97 4.06 -4.45 -25.88
N MET A 98 4.00 -5.05 -24.68
CA MET A 98 4.70 -6.30 -24.39
C MET A 98 3.97 -7.56 -24.87
N THR A 99 2.63 -7.55 -24.89
CA THR A 99 1.82 -8.77 -25.03
C THR A 99 0.72 -8.70 -26.07
N GLY A 100 0.43 -7.51 -26.63
CA GLY A 100 -0.71 -7.25 -27.51
C GLY A 100 -2.08 -7.30 -26.83
N LYS A 101 -2.13 -7.39 -25.49
CA LYS A 101 -3.38 -7.50 -24.71
C LYS A 101 -3.67 -6.25 -23.90
N THR A 102 -4.94 -6.03 -23.59
CA THR A 102 -5.39 -4.90 -22.77
C THR A 102 -5.64 -5.30 -21.32
N LEU A 103 -5.44 -4.36 -20.40
CA LEU A 103 -5.77 -4.53 -18.98
C LEU A 103 -7.14 -3.92 -18.68
N ASP A 104 -7.87 -4.57 -17.78
CA ASP A 104 -9.24 -4.21 -17.43
C ASP A 104 -9.36 -3.61 -16.03
N GLN A 105 -10.59 -3.24 -15.67
CA GLN A 105 -10.93 -2.75 -14.33
C GLN A 105 -10.67 -3.81 -13.24
N GLY A 106 -10.78 -5.10 -13.59
CA GLY A 106 -10.49 -6.22 -12.71
C GLY A 106 -9.01 -6.32 -12.32
N TRP A 107 -8.10 -6.02 -13.25
CA TRP A 107 -6.67 -5.92 -12.95
C TRP A 107 -6.39 -4.89 -11.87
N TYR A 108 -6.93 -3.67 -11.98
CA TYR A 108 -6.71 -2.60 -11.00
C TYR A 108 -7.17 -2.98 -9.60
N ARG A 109 -8.34 -3.62 -9.47
CA ARG A 109 -8.84 -4.10 -8.17
C ARG A 109 -7.89 -5.11 -7.54
N ARG A 110 -7.31 -6.00 -8.35
CA ARG A 110 -6.35 -7.01 -7.88
C ARG A 110 -4.98 -6.41 -7.57
N PHE A 111 -4.55 -5.39 -8.32
CA PHE A 111 -3.35 -4.60 -8.04
C PHE A 111 -3.42 -3.95 -6.64
N LEU A 112 -4.49 -3.21 -6.34
CA LEU A 112 -4.66 -2.62 -5.00
C LEU A 112 -4.77 -3.67 -3.89
N LYS A 113 -5.38 -4.83 -4.16
CA LYS A 113 -5.44 -5.93 -3.18
C LYS A 113 -4.05 -6.49 -2.87
N ARG A 114 -3.15 -6.51 -3.84
CA ARG A 114 -1.75 -6.95 -3.66
C ARG A 114 -0.89 -5.88 -2.99
N HIS A 115 -1.20 -4.60 -3.21
CA HIS A 115 -0.45 -3.46 -2.67
C HIS A 115 -1.34 -2.61 -1.74
N PRO A 116 -1.63 -3.10 -0.51
CA PRO A 116 -2.52 -2.42 0.43
C PRO A 116 -1.96 -1.08 0.94
N ILE A 117 -0.67 -0.79 0.68
CA ILE A 117 -0.09 0.54 0.87
C ILE A 117 -0.77 1.59 0.00
N LEU A 118 -1.43 1.22 -1.09
CA LEU A 118 -2.17 2.14 -1.94
C LEU A 118 -3.67 2.04 -1.67
N SER A 119 -4.32 3.20 -1.56
CA SER A 119 -5.77 3.30 -1.34
C SER A 119 -6.38 4.48 -2.09
N GLY A 120 -7.69 4.43 -2.29
CA GLY A 120 -8.43 5.53 -2.92
C GLY A 120 -8.66 6.66 -1.93
N ARG A 121 -8.08 7.83 -2.18
CA ARG A 121 -8.23 9.05 -1.37
C ARG A 121 -8.97 10.13 -2.15
N THR A 122 -9.38 11.17 -1.43
CA THR A 122 -9.91 12.41 -2.01
C THR A 122 -8.82 13.46 -1.88
N SER A 123 -8.43 14.08 -3.00
CA SER A 123 -7.35 15.07 -3.01
C SER A 123 -7.83 16.37 -2.41
N GLU A 124 -7.05 16.97 -1.52
CA GLU A 124 -7.28 18.34 -1.09
C GLU A 124 -6.56 19.32 -2.01
N SER A 125 -7.28 20.36 -2.45
CA SER A 125 -6.68 21.42 -3.26
C SER A 125 -6.00 22.41 -2.32
N ILE A 126 -4.68 22.49 -2.42
CA ILE A 126 -3.88 23.50 -1.71
C ILE A 126 -3.59 24.64 -2.69
N THR A 127 -3.69 25.89 -2.23
CA THR A 127 -3.36 27.05 -3.04
C THR A 127 -1.86 27.08 -3.36
N LYS A 128 -1.49 27.59 -4.54
CA LYS A 128 -0.07 27.66 -4.97
C LYS A 128 0.81 28.38 -3.94
N ALA A 129 0.29 29.44 -3.32
CA ALA A 129 0.99 30.19 -2.28
C ALA A 129 1.31 29.34 -1.04
N ARG A 130 0.42 28.43 -0.64
CA ARG A 130 0.68 27.48 0.47
C ARG A 130 1.72 26.44 0.08
N ASN A 131 1.70 25.95 -1.17
CA ASN A 131 2.69 24.99 -1.66
C ASN A 131 4.11 25.56 -1.80
N SER A 132 4.29 26.87 -1.91
CA SER A 132 5.61 27.50 -2.00
C SER A 132 6.28 27.75 -0.66
N VAL A 133 5.56 27.59 0.46
CA VAL A 133 6.11 27.85 1.79
C VAL A 133 7.04 26.71 2.18
N THR A 134 8.29 27.04 2.53
CA THR A 134 9.30 26.07 2.99
C THR A 134 9.35 26.01 4.52
N MET A 135 9.97 24.96 5.08
CA MET A 135 10.19 24.89 6.53
C MET A 135 11.05 26.06 7.04
N THR A 136 11.96 26.58 6.23
CA THR A 136 12.76 27.77 6.54
C THR A 136 11.87 29.00 6.69
N ASP A 137 10.89 29.17 5.81
CA ASP A 137 9.92 30.27 5.89
C ASP A 137 9.08 30.20 7.17
N VAL A 138 8.59 28.99 7.51
CA VAL A 138 7.84 28.74 8.74
C VAL A 138 8.70 29.05 9.97
N THR A 139 9.93 28.53 10.00
CA THR A 139 10.87 28.76 11.11
C THR A 139 11.20 30.24 11.27
N ARG A 140 11.42 30.95 10.15
CA ARG A 140 11.67 32.40 10.16
C ARG A 140 10.47 33.16 10.69
N LEU A 141 9.25 32.80 10.28
CA LEU A 141 8.04 33.45 10.77
C LEU A 141 7.91 33.28 12.29
N PHE A 142 8.01 32.03 12.79
CA PHE A 142 7.86 31.75 14.21
C PHE A 142 8.96 32.39 15.06
N THR A 143 10.22 32.33 14.64
CA THR A 143 11.32 32.93 15.38
C THR A 143 11.23 34.46 15.43
N THR A 144 10.88 35.10 14.30
CA THR A 144 10.65 36.54 14.25
C THR A 144 9.49 36.95 15.15
N LEU A 145 8.38 36.21 15.10
CA LEU A 145 7.21 36.49 15.92
C LEU A 145 7.53 36.36 17.41
N CYS A 146 8.20 35.27 17.82
CA CYS A 146 8.65 35.07 19.20
C CYS A 146 9.55 36.21 19.67
N LYS A 147 10.49 36.64 18.82
CA LYS A 147 11.38 37.77 19.12
C LYS A 147 10.59 39.05 19.40
N VAL A 148 9.65 39.40 18.52
CA VAL A 148 8.79 40.60 18.66
C VAL A 148 7.94 40.53 19.94
N LEU A 149 7.35 39.37 20.23
CA LEU A 149 6.53 39.18 21.43
C LEU A 149 7.35 39.43 22.72
N VAL A 150 8.58 38.92 22.76
CA VAL A 150 9.49 39.09 23.91
C VAL A 150 9.98 40.53 24.02
N GLU A 151 10.51 41.11 22.94
CA GLU A 151 11.07 42.48 22.92
C GLU A 151 10.03 43.54 23.32
N HIS A 152 8.80 43.40 22.82
CA HIS A 152 7.73 44.35 23.09
C HIS A 152 6.83 43.97 24.27
N LYS A 153 7.16 42.90 25.00
CA LYS A 153 6.39 42.39 26.16
C LYS A 153 4.89 42.25 25.84
N ILE A 154 4.58 41.73 24.65
CA ILE A 154 3.20 41.55 24.20
C ILE A 154 2.64 40.31 24.89
N SER A 155 1.69 40.54 25.80
CA SER A 155 0.93 39.48 26.48
C SER A 155 -0.14 38.89 25.55
N SER A 156 -0.55 37.65 25.82
CA SER A 156 -1.66 36.98 25.13
C SER A 156 -2.97 37.78 25.17
N SER A 157 -3.17 38.62 26.20
CA SER A 157 -4.35 39.50 26.32
C SER A 157 -4.44 40.58 25.24
N ARG A 158 -3.37 40.79 24.46
CA ARG A 158 -3.30 41.74 23.34
C ARG A 158 -3.28 41.04 21.98
N LEU A 159 -3.46 39.72 21.96
CA LEU A 159 -3.50 38.94 20.73
C LEU A 159 -4.97 38.80 20.29
N PHE A 160 -5.36 39.58 19.30
CA PHE A 160 -6.71 39.52 18.73
C PHE A 160 -6.68 38.68 17.46
N ASN A 161 -7.53 37.66 17.38
CA ASN A 161 -7.75 36.96 16.12
C ASN A 161 -8.68 37.80 15.24
N MET A 162 -8.31 37.97 13.97
CA MET A 162 -9.09 38.73 12.99
C MET A 162 -9.12 37.96 11.67
N ASP A 163 -9.55 36.69 11.73
CA ASP A 163 -9.77 35.90 10.53
C ASP A 163 -11.18 36.10 10.01
N GLU A 164 -11.29 36.38 8.71
CA GLU A 164 -12.56 36.40 8.02
C GLU A 164 -12.91 34.96 7.61
N THR A 165 -14.08 34.47 8.05
CA THR A 165 -14.56 33.16 7.61
C THR A 165 -15.14 33.28 6.21
N ALA A 166 -14.32 33.01 5.19
CA ALA A 166 -14.77 32.99 3.81
C ALA A 166 -15.71 31.79 3.54
N PHE A 167 -16.67 31.97 2.63
CA PHE A 167 -17.48 30.87 2.12
C PHE A 167 -16.61 29.90 1.31
N ASP A 168 -16.70 28.61 1.63
CA ASP A 168 -15.89 27.59 0.97
C ASP A 168 -16.40 27.37 -0.47
N THR A 169 -15.68 27.92 -1.43
CA THR A 169 -15.98 27.79 -2.88
C THR A 169 -15.29 26.58 -3.51
N ASN A 170 -14.59 25.77 -2.70
CA ASN A 170 -13.83 24.65 -3.21
C ASN A 170 -14.78 23.56 -3.74
N LYS A 171 -14.71 23.26 -5.05
CA LYS A 171 -15.60 22.32 -5.75
C LYS A 171 -15.39 20.84 -5.38
N GLY A 172 -14.89 20.55 -4.18
CA GLY A 172 -14.59 19.21 -3.71
C GLY A 172 -13.34 18.60 -4.34
N GLY A 173 -12.72 17.68 -3.61
CA GLY A 173 -11.53 16.98 -4.06
C GLY A 173 -11.78 15.94 -5.15
N LYS A 174 -10.80 15.71 -6.02
CA LYS A 174 -10.84 14.63 -7.01
C LYS A 174 -10.44 13.31 -6.34
N ARG A 175 -11.02 12.19 -6.79
CA ARG A 175 -10.60 10.85 -6.36
C ARG A 175 -9.24 10.51 -6.97
N VAL A 176 -8.28 10.20 -6.11
CA VAL A 176 -6.89 9.86 -6.45
C VAL A 176 -6.47 8.58 -5.74
N VAL A 177 -5.36 8.00 -6.15
CA VAL A 177 -4.73 6.86 -5.46
C VAL A 177 -3.52 7.38 -4.70
N ALA A 178 -3.49 7.13 -3.41
CA ALA A 178 -2.41 7.57 -2.54
C ALA A 178 -2.00 6.53 -1.49
N ARG A 179 -0.90 6.78 -0.79
CA ARG A 179 -0.49 6.01 0.38
C ARG A 179 -1.51 6.10 1.54
#